data_AF-A0A1B7WXC6-F1
#
_entry.id   AF-A0A1B7WXC6-F1
#
_cell.length_a   1.000
_cell.length_b   1.000
_cell.length_c   1.000
_cell.angle_alpha   90.00
_cell.angle_beta   90.00
_cell.angle_gamma   90.00
#
_symmetry.space_group_name_H-M   'P 1'
#
loop_
_entity.id
_entity.type
_entity.pdbx_description
1 polymer ?
#
loop_
_entity_poly.entity_id
_entity_poly.type
_entity_poly.pdbx_seq_one_letter_code
_entity_poly.pdbx_strand_id
1 'polypeptide(L)'
;MKFRQVLTSCILTTTLAVSQSLFLSSQNQAKAQSSRPYIVLVNGYQNCCAWGITERFPSMNAEIREVPYSNFSNGGKSGNTSNDSAFLDKGADFINNQLDKSRPLILIGHSFGGDSVLKLLPRINRKIQFVAVIDPVRTGGLRASLKNLRVPSNVEYFFNRWQENLPFPNDFQTNGSIPCSAKQCDQDSQNIARNADFSPLTTECRWDEVTCPGFVAPNPFIGRPGKKGRKQVRVSHQGLPGDAFMQTDLGNKIKKQLAAFRPPSPPSDLLPLSQLPPGSDQGYGNLPRAFVDVNGDGRADYCRFVGNTPNLFIACILRTSNGSWGGQYDYKSIIGIDPGYSDRPRGFKDANGDGRADYCRFVGNAPKIFESCNLSTPSGFDSNQYTLNIGL
;
A
#
# COMPACT_ATOMS: atom_id res chain seq x y z
N MET A 1 -68.86 6.23 54.21
CA MET A 1 -67.73 6.00 53.27
C MET A 1 -68.24 5.27 52.03
N LYS A 2 -68.41 6.00 50.92
CA LYS A 2 -68.49 5.52 49.52
C LYS A 2 -68.95 6.70 48.67
N PHE A 3 -68.09 7.20 47.80
CA PHE A 3 -68.48 7.79 46.52
C PHE A 3 -67.29 7.63 45.56
N ARG A 4 -67.51 6.87 44.49
CA ARG A 4 -66.56 6.70 43.37
C ARG A 4 -66.74 7.88 42.43
N GLN A 5 -65.67 8.60 42.14
CA GLN A 5 -65.62 9.58 41.04
C GLN A 5 -65.10 8.91 39.76
N VAL A 6 -65.78 9.26 38.67
CA VAL A 6 -65.47 8.95 37.28
C VAL A 6 -64.37 9.91 36.82
N LEU A 7 -63.36 9.41 36.10
CA LEU A 7 -62.44 10.24 35.32
C LEU A 7 -62.24 9.61 33.94
N THR A 8 -62.78 10.34 32.97
CA THR A 8 -62.73 10.17 31.52
C THR A 8 -61.30 10.38 31.03
N SER A 9 -60.75 9.47 30.23
CA SER A 9 -59.48 9.68 29.54
C SER A 9 -59.69 9.59 28.03
N CYS A 10 -59.48 10.71 27.34
CA CYS A 10 -59.40 10.81 25.89
C CYS A 10 -58.26 9.93 25.34
N ILE A 11 -58.57 9.10 24.35
CA ILE A 11 -57.59 8.38 23.55
C ILE A 11 -57.26 9.27 22.34
N LEU A 12 -56.04 9.78 22.28
CA LEU A 12 -55.48 10.45 21.10
C LEU A 12 -54.63 9.40 20.36
N THR A 13 -55.16 8.79 19.30
CA THR A 13 -54.38 7.90 18.42
C THR A 13 -53.56 8.75 17.45
N THR A 14 -52.28 8.97 17.78
CA THR A 14 -51.29 9.47 16.83
C THR A 14 -50.71 8.30 16.04
N THR A 15 -51.15 8.14 14.79
CA THR A 15 -50.48 7.29 13.81
C THR A 15 -49.17 7.95 13.38
N LEU A 16 -48.05 7.45 13.91
CA LEU A 16 -46.71 7.76 13.39
C LEU A 16 -46.47 6.97 12.09
N ALA A 17 -46.66 7.62 10.96
CA ALA A 17 -46.08 7.18 9.69
C ALA A 17 -44.56 7.44 9.76
N VAL A 18 -43.80 6.44 10.22
CA VAL A 18 -42.34 6.49 10.14
C VAL A 18 -41.94 6.32 8.68
N SER A 19 -41.41 7.40 8.10
CA SER A 19 -40.84 7.44 6.77
C SER A 19 -39.70 6.42 6.65
N GLN A 20 -39.96 5.32 5.95
CA GLN A 20 -38.94 4.32 5.58
C GLN A 20 -37.84 4.89 4.65
N SER A 21 -37.94 6.15 4.24
CA SER A 21 -37.05 6.81 3.29
C SER A 21 -35.70 7.27 3.86
N LEU A 22 -35.51 7.28 5.19
CA LEU A 22 -34.30 7.82 5.84
C LEU A 22 -33.29 6.76 6.31
N PHE A 23 -33.61 5.46 6.20
CA PHE A 23 -32.71 4.38 6.62
C PHE A 23 -31.98 3.67 5.46
N LEU A 24 -32.31 3.97 4.20
CA LEU A 24 -31.68 3.39 3.01
C LEU A 24 -30.49 4.20 2.45
N SER A 25 -30.21 5.39 2.98
CA SER A 25 -29.10 6.24 2.51
C SER A 25 -27.79 6.02 3.29
N SER A 26 -27.84 5.60 4.56
CA SER A 26 -26.62 5.42 5.36
C SER A 26 -25.89 4.11 5.08
N GLN A 27 -26.61 3.03 4.76
CA GLN A 27 -25.98 1.75 4.40
C GLN A 27 -25.34 1.75 3.00
N ASN A 28 -25.89 2.52 2.07
CA ASN A 28 -25.31 2.67 0.73
C ASN A 28 -24.13 3.65 0.66
N GLN A 29 -23.98 4.55 1.64
CA GLN A 29 -22.79 5.42 1.75
C GLN A 29 -21.63 4.75 2.52
N ALA A 30 -21.90 3.81 3.42
CA ALA A 30 -20.87 3.10 4.18
C ALA A 30 -20.08 2.05 3.34
N LYS A 31 -20.52 1.77 2.11
CA LYS A 31 -19.85 0.87 1.16
C LYS A 31 -19.24 1.59 -0.05
N ALA A 32 -19.04 2.91 0.05
CA ALA A 32 -18.07 3.59 -0.80
C ALA A 32 -16.67 3.16 -0.36
N GLN A 33 -16.22 2.04 -0.94
CA GLN A 33 -14.91 1.42 -0.80
C GLN A 33 -13.81 2.47 -0.66
N SER A 34 -13.35 2.69 0.58
CA SER A 34 -12.43 3.77 0.89
C SER A 34 -11.06 3.43 0.33
N SER A 35 -10.72 3.96 -0.85
CA SER A 35 -9.40 3.83 -1.50
C SER A 35 -8.28 4.57 -0.76
N ARG A 36 -8.58 5.16 0.40
CA ARG A 36 -7.64 5.96 1.18
C ARG A 36 -6.45 5.09 1.62
N PRO A 37 -5.20 5.54 1.45
CA PRO A 37 -4.02 4.78 1.89
C PRO A 37 -4.09 4.39 3.36
N TYR A 38 -3.46 3.26 3.70
CA TYR A 38 -3.26 2.82 5.08
C TYR A 38 -1.77 2.79 5.39
N ILE A 39 -1.33 3.65 6.30
CA ILE A 39 0.06 3.75 6.73
C ILE A 39 0.16 3.16 8.14
N VAL A 40 1.07 2.19 8.32
CA VAL A 40 1.44 1.69 9.63
C VAL A 40 2.80 2.24 10.00
N LEU A 41 2.86 3.01 11.08
CA LEU A 41 4.10 3.54 11.66
C LEU A 41 4.48 2.69 12.86
N VAL A 42 5.63 2.03 12.78
CA VAL A 42 6.13 1.10 13.79
C VAL A 42 7.31 1.72 14.51
N ASN A 43 7.05 2.20 15.72
CA ASN A 43 8.10 2.71 16.58
C ASN A 43 9.03 1.58 17.05
N GLY A 44 10.29 1.92 17.31
CA GLY A 44 11.26 1.07 17.98
C GLY A 44 11.23 1.22 19.50
N TYR A 45 12.40 1.01 20.12
CA TYR A 45 12.57 0.99 21.57
C TYR A 45 12.03 2.27 22.23
N GLN A 46 11.33 2.12 23.36
CA GLN A 46 10.73 3.22 24.14
C GLN A 46 9.77 4.14 23.35
N ASN A 47 9.10 3.65 22.30
CA ASN A 47 8.14 4.41 21.49
C ASN A 47 8.76 5.59 20.73
N CYS A 48 10.01 5.45 20.30
CA CYS A 48 10.64 6.38 19.38
C CYS A 48 10.86 5.68 18.03
N CYS A 49 10.87 6.35 16.88
CA CYS A 49 10.55 7.74 16.57
C CYS A 49 9.75 7.82 15.25
N ALA A 50 9.25 6.69 14.77
CA ALA A 50 8.59 6.55 13.48
C ALA A 50 7.29 7.36 13.40
N TRP A 51 6.59 7.60 14.51
CA TRP A 51 5.33 8.36 14.50
C TRP A 51 5.51 9.82 14.01
N GLY A 52 6.67 10.43 14.29
CA GLY A 52 6.98 11.78 13.81
C GLY A 52 7.45 11.86 12.35
N ILE A 53 7.65 10.72 11.66
CA ILE A 53 8.26 10.73 10.32
C ILE A 53 7.35 11.40 9.27
N THR A 54 6.05 11.47 9.54
CA THR A 54 5.05 11.98 8.59
C THR A 54 4.88 13.49 8.64
N GLU A 55 5.59 14.22 9.51
CA GLU A 55 5.43 15.68 9.70
C GLU A 55 5.57 16.48 8.40
N ARG A 56 6.48 16.06 7.50
CA ARG A 56 6.74 16.73 6.20
C ARG A 56 6.22 15.95 5.01
N PHE A 57 5.35 14.96 5.24
CA PHE A 57 4.73 14.23 4.14
C PHE A 57 3.76 15.16 3.40
N PRO A 58 3.68 15.08 2.06
CA PRO A 58 2.62 15.76 1.34
C PRO A 58 1.25 15.23 1.78
N SER A 59 0.20 16.05 1.65
CA SER A 59 -1.17 15.57 1.92
C SER A 59 -1.50 14.38 1.01
N MET A 60 -1.89 13.26 1.63
CA MET A 60 -2.17 11.98 0.97
C MET A 60 -3.53 11.40 1.37
N ASN A 61 -4.31 12.10 2.21
CA ASN A 61 -5.58 11.61 2.77
C ASN A 61 -5.46 10.17 3.34
N ALA A 62 -4.33 9.88 3.99
CA ALA A 62 -4.02 8.55 4.48
C ALA A 62 -4.61 8.33 5.87
N GLU A 63 -5.04 7.10 6.15
CA GLU A 63 -5.20 6.64 7.52
C GLU A 63 -3.85 6.24 8.08
N ILE A 64 -3.55 6.72 9.29
CA ILE A 64 -2.31 6.39 9.97
C ILE A 64 -2.65 5.52 11.19
N ARG A 65 -1.96 4.39 11.31
CA ARG A 65 -1.95 3.54 12.49
C ARG A 65 -0.58 3.60 13.13
N GLU A 66 -0.54 4.06 14.36
CA GLU A 66 0.67 4.24 15.14
C GLU A 66 0.80 3.07 16.11
N VAL A 67 1.80 2.21 15.90
CA VAL A 67 1.95 0.99 16.71
C VAL A 67 3.35 0.87 17.30
N PRO A 68 3.47 0.29 18.51
CA PRO A 68 4.75 -0.17 19.03
C PRO A 68 5.24 -1.44 18.31
N TYR A 69 6.55 -1.65 18.17
CA TYR A 69 7.11 -2.89 17.60
C TYR A 69 6.76 -4.16 18.41
N SER A 70 6.45 -4.02 19.70
CA SER A 70 6.15 -5.16 20.57
C SER A 70 4.70 -5.66 20.47
N ASN A 71 3.77 -4.85 19.97
CA ASN A 71 2.34 -5.19 19.91
C ASN A 71 1.62 -4.29 18.89
N PHE A 72 0.83 -4.86 17.98
CA PHE A 72 0.16 -4.12 16.89
C PHE A 72 -1.02 -3.22 17.34
N SER A 73 -1.03 -2.77 18.59
CA SER A 73 -2.07 -1.92 19.19
C SER A 73 -1.89 -0.45 18.78
N ASN A 74 -2.94 0.16 18.23
CA ASN A 74 -2.93 1.57 17.83
C ASN A 74 -2.76 2.49 19.06
N GLY A 75 -1.85 3.45 19.01
CA GLY A 75 -1.49 4.34 20.13
C GLY A 75 -0.86 3.62 21.32
N GLY A 76 -0.47 2.35 21.17
CA GLY A 76 0.11 1.55 22.24
C GLY A 76 1.53 1.97 22.60
N LYS A 77 2.05 1.43 23.71
CA LYS A 77 3.43 1.66 24.16
C LYS A 77 4.21 0.36 24.26
N SER A 78 5.46 0.36 23.79
CA SER A 78 6.46 -0.68 24.06
C SER A 78 7.13 -0.45 25.41
N GLY A 79 7.28 -1.51 26.18
CA GLY A 79 8.18 -1.58 27.33
C GLY A 79 9.61 -1.96 26.92
N ASN A 80 10.44 -2.30 27.92
CA ASN A 80 11.80 -2.81 27.70
C ASN A 80 11.77 -4.28 27.27
N THR A 81 11.55 -4.54 25.99
CA THR A 81 11.54 -5.90 25.43
C THR A 81 12.26 -5.92 24.09
N SER A 82 12.53 -7.12 23.55
CA SER A 82 12.89 -7.31 22.14
C SER A 82 11.95 -8.30 21.47
N ASN A 83 10.85 -8.66 22.13
CA ASN A 83 9.86 -9.61 21.64
C ASN A 83 8.80 -8.89 20.81
N ASP A 84 8.60 -9.35 19.59
CA ASP A 84 7.63 -8.83 18.64
C ASP A 84 6.60 -9.88 18.18
N SER A 85 6.49 -11.05 18.84
CA SER A 85 5.54 -12.10 18.42
C SER A 85 4.11 -11.57 18.34
N ALA A 86 3.66 -10.81 19.36
CA ALA A 86 2.31 -10.24 19.36
C ALA A 86 2.11 -9.18 18.26
N PHE A 87 3.18 -8.47 17.87
CA PHE A 87 3.14 -7.59 16.71
C PHE A 87 2.98 -8.38 15.41
N LEU A 88 3.76 -9.47 15.24
CA LEU A 88 3.74 -10.29 14.04
C LEU A 88 2.37 -10.97 13.85
N ASP A 89 1.82 -11.57 14.90
CA ASP A 89 0.57 -12.35 14.80
C ASP A 89 -0.63 -11.42 14.57
N LYS A 90 -0.77 -10.36 15.38
CA LYS A 90 -1.87 -9.40 15.24
C LYS A 90 -1.74 -8.53 14.00
N GLY A 91 -0.52 -8.17 13.61
CA GLY A 91 -0.26 -7.38 12.42
C GLY A 91 -0.60 -8.16 11.16
N ALA A 92 -0.20 -9.43 11.08
CA ALA A 92 -0.55 -10.29 9.94
C ALA A 92 -2.06 -10.50 9.86
N ASP A 93 -2.73 -10.81 10.97
CA ASP A 93 -4.19 -10.97 11.00
C ASP A 93 -4.91 -9.70 10.55
N PHE A 94 -4.56 -8.54 11.13
CA PHE A 94 -5.17 -7.27 10.76
C PHE A 94 -4.99 -6.97 9.26
N ILE A 95 -3.76 -7.06 8.75
CA ILE A 95 -3.44 -6.70 7.36
C ILE A 95 -4.10 -7.65 6.35
N ASN A 96 -4.12 -8.94 6.65
CA ASN A 96 -4.62 -9.96 5.72
C ASN A 96 -6.14 -10.09 5.76
N ASN A 97 -6.74 -9.98 6.96
CA ASN A 97 -8.12 -10.38 7.19
C ASN A 97 -9.05 -9.20 7.49
N GLN A 98 -8.55 -8.09 8.05
CA GLN A 98 -9.39 -6.97 8.50
C GLN A 98 -9.24 -5.71 7.63
N LEU A 99 -8.04 -5.46 7.10
CA LEU A 99 -7.78 -4.32 6.23
C LEU A 99 -8.35 -4.57 4.83
N ASP A 100 -9.23 -3.69 4.36
CA ASP A 100 -9.79 -3.73 2.99
C ASP A 100 -8.68 -3.90 1.93
N LYS A 101 -8.83 -4.90 1.06
CA LYS A 101 -7.87 -5.30 0.04
C LYS A 101 -7.63 -4.24 -1.03
N SER A 102 -8.60 -3.34 -1.26
CA SER A 102 -8.43 -2.24 -2.23
C SER A 102 -7.64 -1.06 -1.70
N ARG A 103 -7.16 -1.11 -0.45
CA ARG A 103 -6.38 -0.03 0.13
C ARG A 103 -4.89 -0.21 -0.14
N PRO A 104 -4.18 0.83 -0.61
CA PRO A 104 -2.73 0.78 -0.68
C PRO A 104 -2.16 0.72 0.73
N LEU A 105 -1.27 -0.25 0.97
CA LEU A 105 -0.61 -0.47 2.25
C LEU A 105 0.81 0.09 2.24
N ILE A 106 1.14 0.86 3.27
CA ILE A 106 2.47 1.40 3.54
C ILE A 106 2.90 0.97 4.94
N LEU A 107 4.11 0.43 5.06
CA LEU A 107 4.69 0.05 6.34
C LEU A 107 5.99 0.84 6.55
N ILE A 108 6.12 1.52 7.69
CA ILE A 108 7.32 2.31 8.02
C ILE A 108 7.77 1.91 9.42
N GLY A 109 8.97 1.34 9.53
CA GLY A 109 9.54 0.92 10.81
C GLY A 109 10.86 1.63 11.09
N HIS A 110 11.08 2.06 12.33
CA HIS A 110 12.37 2.60 12.77
C HIS A 110 13.00 1.70 13.82
N SER A 111 14.32 1.53 13.81
CA SER A 111 15.05 0.78 14.84
C SER A 111 14.52 -0.67 14.96
N PHE A 112 14.14 -1.12 16.16
CA PHE A 112 13.44 -2.41 16.37
C PHE A 112 12.14 -2.53 15.57
N GLY A 113 11.44 -1.42 15.33
CA GLY A 113 10.25 -1.41 14.47
C GLY A 113 10.58 -1.78 13.02
N GLY A 114 11.78 -1.44 12.54
CA GLY A 114 12.25 -1.87 11.22
C GLY A 114 12.47 -3.39 11.15
N ASP A 115 13.07 -3.99 12.18
CA ASP A 115 13.23 -5.45 12.31
C ASP A 115 11.87 -6.17 12.34
N SER A 116 10.91 -5.65 13.11
CA SER A 116 9.56 -6.20 13.19
C SER A 116 8.78 -6.06 11.87
N VAL A 117 8.91 -4.94 11.16
CA VAL A 117 8.34 -4.79 9.81
C VAL A 117 8.92 -5.85 8.86
N LEU A 118 10.26 -6.02 8.83
CA LEU A 118 10.91 -7.00 7.96
C LEU A 118 10.48 -8.44 8.26
N LYS A 119 10.29 -8.80 9.53
CA LYS A 119 9.76 -10.11 9.93
C LYS A 119 8.28 -10.30 9.60
N LEU A 120 7.52 -9.21 9.50
CA LEU A 120 6.10 -9.22 9.14
C LEU A 120 5.88 -9.41 7.64
N LEU A 121 6.74 -8.85 6.78
CA LEU A 121 6.56 -8.91 5.31
C LEU A 121 6.26 -10.31 4.75
N PRO A 122 6.99 -11.40 5.10
CA PRO A 122 6.69 -12.74 4.57
C PRO A 122 5.37 -13.34 5.06
N ARG A 123 4.69 -12.69 6.03
CA ARG A 123 3.39 -13.12 6.56
C ARG A 123 2.20 -12.40 5.90
N ILE A 124 2.46 -11.48 4.97
CA ILE A 124 1.43 -10.64 4.33
C ILE A 124 1.06 -11.23 2.96
N ASN A 125 -0.22 -11.58 2.78
CA ASN A 125 -0.76 -12.25 1.59
C ASN A 125 -1.47 -11.26 0.65
N ARG A 126 -0.90 -10.07 0.49
CA ARG A 126 -1.37 -9.02 -0.42
C ARG A 126 -0.19 -8.19 -0.91
N LYS A 127 -0.44 -7.38 -1.94
CA LYS A 127 0.52 -6.38 -2.41
C LYS A 127 0.74 -5.30 -1.34
N ILE A 128 1.99 -4.92 -1.16
CA ILE A 128 2.43 -3.83 -0.28
C ILE A 128 3.00 -2.73 -1.17
N GLN A 129 2.40 -1.53 -1.11
CA GLN A 129 2.76 -0.45 -2.02
C GLN A 129 4.11 0.19 -1.66
N PHE A 130 4.42 0.26 -0.37
CA PHE A 130 5.66 0.86 0.08
C PHE A 130 6.10 0.27 1.42
N VAL A 131 7.38 -0.06 1.55
CA VAL A 131 7.99 -0.43 2.83
C VAL A 131 9.20 0.46 3.06
N ALA A 132 9.26 1.12 4.21
CA ALA A 132 10.41 1.88 4.65
C ALA A 132 10.95 1.30 5.96
N VAL A 133 12.26 1.07 6.03
CA VAL A 133 12.95 0.77 7.29
C VAL A 133 14.04 1.80 7.53
N ILE A 134 13.96 2.47 8.67
CA ILE A 134 14.86 3.56 9.05
C ILE A 134 15.75 3.07 10.17
N ASP A 135 17.03 2.95 9.83
CA ASP A 135 18.10 2.41 10.65
C ASP A 135 17.69 1.17 11.46
N PRO A 136 17.20 0.10 10.80
CA PRO A 136 16.69 -1.07 11.49
C PRO A 136 17.78 -1.70 12.38
N VAL A 137 17.38 -2.22 13.54
CA VAL A 137 18.27 -2.99 14.43
C VAL A 137 17.52 -4.18 15.01
N ARG A 138 18.24 -5.29 15.24
CA ARG A 138 17.70 -6.52 15.84
C ARG A 138 18.13 -6.65 17.30
N THR A 139 18.00 -7.86 17.85
CA THR A 139 18.41 -8.23 19.21
C THR A 139 19.76 -7.61 19.58
N GLY A 140 19.79 -6.92 20.73
CA GLY A 140 21.00 -6.24 21.22
C GLY A 140 21.37 -4.96 20.48
N GLY A 141 20.49 -4.42 19.62
CA GLY A 141 20.76 -3.19 18.87
C GLY A 141 21.79 -3.37 17.77
N LEU A 142 21.84 -4.56 17.14
CA LEU A 142 22.81 -4.93 16.11
C LEU A 142 22.16 -4.97 14.72
N ARG A 143 22.92 -4.57 13.69
CA ARG A 143 22.54 -4.68 12.27
C ARG A 143 23.03 -5.96 11.60
N ALA A 144 24.14 -6.54 12.04
CA ALA A 144 24.77 -7.68 11.38
C ALA A 144 23.83 -8.88 11.13
N SER A 145 22.78 -9.03 11.94
CA SER A 145 21.77 -10.08 11.83
C SER A 145 20.61 -9.77 10.87
N LEU A 146 20.53 -8.56 10.30
CA LEU A 146 19.52 -8.17 9.30
C LEU A 146 19.71 -8.90 7.97
N LYS A 147 20.93 -9.31 7.64
CA LYS A 147 21.24 -10.08 6.42
C LYS A 147 20.50 -11.42 6.31
N ASN A 148 19.95 -11.89 7.44
CA ASN A 148 19.16 -13.12 7.51
C ASN A 148 17.67 -12.89 7.15
N LEU A 149 17.25 -11.64 7.00
CA LEU A 149 15.91 -11.26 6.57
C LEU A 149 15.93 -10.94 5.08
N ARG A 150 14.76 -11.01 4.44
CA ARG A 150 14.60 -10.69 3.02
C ARG A 150 13.30 -9.93 2.79
N VAL A 151 13.36 -8.94 1.90
CA VAL A 151 12.15 -8.26 1.40
C VAL A 151 11.54 -9.09 0.27
N PRO A 152 10.29 -9.56 0.40
CA PRO A 152 9.64 -10.40 -0.60
C PRO A 152 9.16 -9.60 -1.84
N SER A 153 8.81 -10.32 -2.91
CA SER A 153 8.41 -9.74 -4.20
C SER A 153 7.01 -9.12 -4.24
N ASN A 154 6.18 -9.35 -3.23
CA ASN A 154 4.89 -8.67 -3.07
C ASN A 154 5.02 -7.21 -2.58
N VAL A 155 6.26 -6.71 -2.38
CA VAL A 155 6.56 -5.30 -2.11
C VAL A 155 6.88 -4.58 -3.42
N GLU A 156 6.14 -3.50 -3.71
CA GLU A 156 6.41 -2.70 -4.92
C GLU A 156 7.68 -1.85 -4.74
N TYR A 157 7.81 -1.16 -3.61
CA TYR A 157 8.94 -0.28 -3.34
C TYR A 157 9.48 -0.51 -1.94
N PHE A 158 10.77 -0.80 -1.85
CA PHE A 158 11.49 -0.94 -0.59
C PHE A 158 12.51 0.18 -0.43
N PHE A 159 12.43 0.88 0.71
CA PHE A 159 13.30 1.98 1.09
C PHE A 159 14.03 1.65 2.39
N ASN A 160 15.36 1.78 2.40
CA ASN A 160 16.20 1.54 3.56
C ASN A 160 17.23 2.66 3.70
N ARG A 161 17.35 3.24 4.90
CA ARG A 161 18.38 4.22 5.24
C ARG A 161 18.99 3.88 6.59
N TRP A 162 20.30 3.69 6.66
CA TRP A 162 21.05 3.50 7.90
C TRP A 162 22.11 4.58 8.07
N GLN A 163 22.70 4.70 9.25
CA GLN A 163 23.80 5.65 9.49
C GLN A 163 25.03 4.96 10.10
N GLU A 164 26.21 5.55 9.94
CA GLU A 164 27.50 5.00 10.34
C GLU A 164 28.21 5.93 11.34
N ASN A 165 27.39 6.62 12.13
CA ASN A 165 27.81 7.55 13.16
C ASN A 165 27.75 6.88 14.55
N LEU A 166 28.73 7.22 15.39
CA LEU A 166 28.73 6.86 16.80
C LEU A 166 27.53 7.48 17.55
N PRO A 167 27.11 6.90 18.70
CA PRO A 167 27.62 5.66 19.31
C PRO A 167 26.77 4.42 19.03
N PHE A 168 25.62 4.59 18.38
CA PHE A 168 24.61 3.53 18.21
C PHE A 168 24.10 3.53 16.78
N PRO A 169 23.75 2.37 16.17
CA PRO A 169 23.76 0.98 16.67
C PRO A 169 25.11 0.47 17.19
N ASN A 170 25.09 -0.62 17.97
CA ASN A 170 26.32 -1.15 18.59
C ASN A 170 27.38 -1.55 17.56
N ASP A 171 26.94 -1.89 16.35
CA ASP A 171 27.76 -2.17 15.18
C ASP A 171 27.47 -1.14 14.07
N PHE A 172 27.42 0.15 14.41
CA PHE A 172 27.05 1.24 13.47
C PHE A 172 27.89 1.27 12.17
N GLN A 173 29.10 0.72 12.16
CA GLN A 173 29.93 0.61 10.94
C GLN A 173 29.50 -0.55 10.02
N THR A 174 28.64 -1.45 10.50
CA THR A 174 28.09 -2.53 9.69
C THR A 174 27.12 -1.97 8.67
N ASN A 175 27.30 -2.40 7.42
CA ASN A 175 26.40 -2.13 6.31
C ASN A 175 24.96 -2.53 6.68
N GLY A 176 24.03 -1.58 6.59
CA GLY A 176 22.61 -1.77 6.91
C GLY A 176 21.76 -2.31 5.76
N SER A 177 22.35 -2.65 4.61
CA SER A 177 21.64 -3.18 3.44
C SER A 177 20.97 -4.54 3.71
N ILE A 178 19.80 -4.73 3.10
CA ILE A 178 18.94 -5.89 3.29
C ILE A 178 18.73 -6.60 1.95
N PRO A 179 18.83 -7.94 1.88
CA PRO A 179 18.46 -8.70 0.69
C PRO A 179 17.04 -8.35 0.22
N CYS A 180 16.91 -7.92 -1.03
CA CYS A 180 15.67 -7.32 -1.52
C CYS A 180 15.21 -7.93 -2.84
N SER A 181 13.95 -8.39 -2.87
CA SER A 181 13.25 -8.90 -4.05
C SER A 181 12.03 -8.06 -4.41
N ALA A 182 11.88 -6.88 -3.81
CA ALA A 182 10.87 -5.90 -4.21
C ALA A 182 11.10 -5.46 -5.66
N LYS A 183 10.07 -4.92 -6.31
CA LYS A 183 10.21 -4.42 -7.69
C LYS A 183 11.21 -3.27 -7.80
N GLN A 184 11.27 -2.41 -6.79
CA GLN A 184 12.33 -1.42 -6.64
C GLN A 184 12.92 -1.47 -5.22
N CYS A 185 14.25 -1.52 -5.15
CA CYS A 185 15.01 -1.51 -3.90
C CYS A 185 15.90 -0.25 -3.86
N ASP A 186 15.62 0.63 -2.91
CA ASP A 186 16.33 1.89 -2.67
C ASP A 186 16.98 1.84 -1.29
N GLN A 187 18.29 1.61 -1.25
CA GLN A 187 19.02 1.37 -0.01
C GLN A 187 20.33 2.16 -0.02
N ASP A 188 20.56 2.96 1.02
CA ASP A 188 21.79 3.75 1.13
C ASP A 188 22.10 4.13 2.58
N SER A 189 23.36 4.47 2.84
CA SER A 189 23.80 5.12 4.07
C SER A 189 23.41 6.61 4.08
N GLN A 190 23.12 7.14 5.26
CA GLN A 190 22.75 8.54 5.45
C GLN A 190 23.35 9.09 6.74
N ASN A 191 24.54 9.68 6.61
CA ASN A 191 25.34 10.10 7.76
C ASN A 191 25.25 11.61 8.07
N ILE A 192 24.70 12.40 7.15
CA ILE A 192 24.65 13.86 7.21
C ILE A 192 23.18 14.30 7.27
N ALA A 193 22.87 15.17 8.22
CA ALA A 193 21.57 15.82 8.29
C ALA A 193 21.44 16.89 7.19
N ARG A 194 20.26 17.01 6.60
CA ARG A 194 19.98 17.95 5.52
C ARG A 194 18.67 18.68 5.73
N ASN A 195 18.62 19.89 5.19
CA ASN A 195 17.38 20.66 5.09
C ASN A 195 16.42 19.98 4.10
N ALA A 196 15.15 20.41 4.11
CA ALA A 196 14.13 19.88 3.19
C ALA A 196 14.40 20.19 1.71
N ASP A 197 15.22 21.21 1.42
CA ASP A 197 15.71 21.56 0.09
C ASP A 197 16.96 20.75 -0.32
N PHE A 198 17.27 19.69 0.42
CA PHE A 198 18.41 18.79 0.22
C PHE A 198 19.78 19.41 0.50
N SER A 199 19.86 20.68 0.93
CA SER A 199 21.12 21.31 1.28
C SER A 199 21.71 20.74 2.59
N PRO A 200 23.04 20.58 2.71
CA PRO A 200 23.66 20.10 3.93
C PRO A 200 23.39 21.03 5.13
N LEU A 201 22.94 20.46 6.25
CA LEU A 201 22.84 21.20 7.48
C LEU A 201 24.25 21.38 8.07
N THR A 202 24.62 22.60 8.43
CA THR A 202 25.92 22.92 9.02
C THR A 202 25.77 23.60 10.36
N THR A 203 26.70 23.32 11.27
CA THR A 203 26.80 23.98 12.57
C THR A 203 28.17 24.64 12.73
N GLU A 204 28.23 25.64 13.61
CA GLU A 204 29.51 26.24 14.01
C GLU A 204 30.32 25.24 14.84
N CYS A 205 31.62 25.18 14.59
CA CYS A 205 32.53 24.37 15.37
C CYS A 205 32.77 24.98 16.76
N ARG A 206 33.19 24.16 17.71
CA ARG A 206 33.67 24.65 19.00
C ARG A 206 35.09 25.22 18.86
N TRP A 207 35.52 26.02 19.83
CA TRP A 207 36.85 26.65 19.80
C TRP A 207 38.00 25.63 19.93
N ASP A 208 37.74 24.48 20.56
CA ASP A 208 38.67 23.35 20.70
C ASP A 208 38.79 22.51 19.41
N GLU A 209 37.94 22.71 18.42
CA GLU A 209 37.95 21.98 17.15
C GLU A 209 38.82 22.69 16.09
N VAL A 210 40.12 22.81 16.37
CA VAL A 210 41.07 23.60 15.56
C VAL A 210 41.26 23.10 14.13
N THR A 211 40.91 21.84 13.84
CA THR A 211 40.98 21.23 12.50
C THR A 211 39.69 21.42 11.70
N CYS A 212 38.69 22.12 12.25
CA CYS A 212 37.43 22.33 11.57
C CYS A 212 37.58 23.20 10.30
N PRO A 213 36.90 22.84 9.18
CA PRO A 213 36.94 23.63 7.96
C PRO A 213 36.58 25.11 8.20
N GLY A 214 37.48 26.01 7.79
CA GLY A 214 37.30 27.46 7.94
C GLY A 214 37.68 28.02 9.32
N PHE A 215 38.27 27.23 10.21
CA PHE A 215 38.82 27.71 11.48
C PHE A 215 40.03 28.62 11.26
N VAL A 216 40.06 29.74 11.98
CA VAL A 216 41.17 30.70 12.01
C VAL A 216 41.49 30.98 13.47
N ALA A 217 42.69 30.62 13.91
CA ALA A 217 43.14 30.87 15.28
C ALA A 217 43.22 32.40 15.56
N PRO A 218 42.80 32.87 16.74
CA PRO A 218 43.02 34.24 17.15
C PRO A 218 44.52 34.52 17.30
N ASN A 219 44.98 35.70 16.90
CA ASN A 219 46.35 36.15 17.12
C ASN A 219 46.36 37.40 18.00
N PRO A 220 46.60 37.25 19.32
CA PRO A 220 46.57 38.36 20.27
C PRO A 220 47.72 39.36 20.07
N PHE A 221 48.85 38.95 19.47
CA PHE A 221 50.00 39.82 19.25
C PHE A 221 49.76 40.90 18.19
N ILE A 222 48.80 40.68 17.28
CA ILE A 222 48.41 41.64 16.24
C ILE A 222 46.93 42.06 16.36
N GLY A 223 46.28 41.76 17.49
CA GLY A 223 44.87 42.08 17.72
C GLY A 223 43.89 41.43 16.72
N ARG A 224 44.27 40.34 16.05
CA ARG A 224 43.41 39.69 15.04
C ARG A 224 42.43 38.75 15.73
N PRO A 225 41.11 39.00 15.65
CA PRO A 225 40.12 38.10 16.21
C PRO A 225 40.11 36.77 15.44
N GLY A 226 39.91 35.67 16.18
CA GLY A 226 39.76 34.34 15.60
C GLY A 226 38.39 34.18 14.94
N LYS A 227 38.26 33.15 14.10
CA LYS A 227 36.99 32.77 13.47
C LYS A 227 36.81 31.26 13.60
N LYS A 228 35.68 30.81 14.12
CA LYS A 228 35.36 29.39 14.14
C LYS A 228 34.99 28.90 12.73
N GLY A 229 35.36 27.66 12.45
CA GLY A 229 34.93 26.97 11.24
C GLY A 229 33.47 26.51 11.31
N ARG A 230 33.01 25.88 10.22
CA ARG A 230 31.71 25.21 10.16
C ARG A 230 31.88 23.77 9.70
N LYS A 231 31.08 22.87 10.26
CA LYS A 231 31.05 21.45 9.88
C LYS A 231 29.63 21.00 9.60
N GLN A 232 29.50 19.92 8.83
CA GLN A 232 28.21 19.28 8.59
C GLN A 232 27.69 18.62 9.86
N VAL A 233 26.38 18.72 10.08
CA VAL A 233 25.71 18.06 11.19
C VAL A 233 25.55 16.58 10.85
N ARG A 234 26.06 15.71 11.73
CA ARG A 234 25.86 14.27 11.61
C ARG A 234 24.48 13.89 12.14
N VAL A 235 23.84 12.89 11.52
CA VAL A 235 22.54 12.38 11.96
C VAL A 235 22.73 11.12 12.80
N SER A 236 22.13 11.08 13.98
CA SER A 236 22.17 9.89 14.84
C SER A 236 21.07 8.89 14.47
N HIS A 237 21.16 7.68 15.01
CA HIS A 237 20.11 6.66 14.92
C HIS A 237 18.71 7.20 15.23
N GLN A 238 18.56 7.93 16.34
CA GLN A 238 17.30 8.55 16.76
C GLN A 238 16.96 9.80 15.95
N GLY A 239 17.96 10.46 15.38
CA GLY A 239 17.77 11.66 14.56
C GLY A 239 17.26 11.38 13.15
N LEU A 240 17.53 10.19 12.60
CA LEU A 240 17.17 9.85 11.21
C LEU A 240 15.67 10.03 10.88
N PRO A 241 14.72 9.56 11.70
CA PRO A 241 13.29 9.81 11.43
C PRO A 241 12.87 11.28 11.47
N GLY A 242 13.64 12.13 12.16
CA GLY A 242 13.39 13.57 12.27
C GLY A 242 14.14 14.41 11.25
N ASP A 243 15.02 13.81 10.43
CA ASP A 243 15.76 14.54 9.41
C ASP A 243 14.82 15.08 8.32
N ALA A 244 14.90 16.37 8.04
CA ALA A 244 13.93 17.03 7.15
C ALA A 244 14.00 16.49 5.73
N PHE A 245 15.20 16.25 5.23
CA PHE A 245 15.42 15.58 3.95
C PHE A 245 14.80 14.18 3.94
N MET A 246 15.05 13.34 4.96
CA MET A 246 14.44 12.01 5.07
C MET A 246 12.93 12.04 4.92
N GLN A 247 12.26 12.90 5.70
CA GLN A 247 10.81 12.96 5.70
C GLN A 247 10.27 13.43 4.34
N THR A 248 10.89 14.43 3.73
CA THR A 248 10.48 14.97 2.43
C THR A 248 10.72 13.96 1.29
N ASP A 249 11.89 13.33 1.24
CA ASP A 249 12.22 12.34 0.21
C ASP A 249 11.30 11.11 0.30
N LEU A 250 11.13 10.57 1.52
CA LEU A 250 10.25 9.44 1.78
C LEU A 250 8.80 9.75 1.42
N GLY A 251 8.27 10.90 1.84
CA GLY A 251 6.91 11.33 1.53
C GLY A 251 6.66 11.49 0.03
N ASN A 252 7.62 12.05 -0.70
CA ASN A 252 7.53 12.20 -2.16
C ASN A 252 7.55 10.85 -2.88
N LYS A 253 8.40 9.91 -2.45
CA LYS A 253 8.45 8.55 -2.99
C LYS A 253 7.16 7.80 -2.73
N ILE A 254 6.60 7.88 -1.52
CA ILE A 254 5.30 7.28 -1.19
C ILE A 254 4.20 7.88 -2.07
N LYS A 255 4.13 9.20 -2.22
CA LYS A 255 3.12 9.85 -3.07
C LYS A 255 3.20 9.38 -4.52
N LYS A 256 4.41 9.22 -5.07
CA LYS A 256 4.62 8.66 -6.41
C LYS A 256 4.09 7.22 -6.52
N GLN A 257 4.37 6.39 -5.51
CA GLN A 257 3.91 5.00 -5.48
C GLN A 257 2.38 4.90 -5.33
N LEU A 258 1.77 5.79 -4.55
CA LEU A 258 0.32 5.88 -4.43
C LEU A 258 -0.37 6.28 -5.73
N ALA A 259 0.22 7.17 -6.53
CA ALA A 259 -0.32 7.53 -7.85
C ALA A 259 -0.31 6.35 -8.85
N ALA A 260 0.64 5.42 -8.68
CA ALA A 260 0.74 4.20 -9.49
C ALA A 260 -0.08 3.03 -8.94
N PHE A 261 -0.65 3.14 -7.73
CA PHE A 261 -1.44 2.07 -7.15
C PHE A 261 -2.71 1.83 -7.96
N ARG A 262 -3.00 0.55 -8.18
CA ARG A 262 -4.26 0.07 -8.74
C ARG A 262 -4.83 -0.93 -7.73
N PRO A 263 -6.06 -0.70 -7.21
CA PRO A 263 -6.66 -1.65 -6.30
C PRO A 263 -6.85 -3.00 -7.01
N PRO A 264 -6.76 -4.14 -6.30
CA PRO A 264 -7.22 -5.40 -6.86
C PRO A 264 -8.67 -5.20 -7.30
N SER A 265 -9.00 -5.66 -8.51
CA SER A 265 -10.37 -5.62 -9.01
C SER A 265 -11.30 -6.18 -7.92
N PRO A 266 -12.45 -5.54 -7.64
CA PRO A 266 -13.41 -6.15 -6.75
C PRO A 266 -13.70 -7.57 -7.24
N PRO A 267 -13.98 -8.53 -6.35
CA PRO A 267 -14.54 -9.80 -6.77
C PRO A 267 -15.69 -9.51 -7.72
N SER A 268 -15.76 -10.24 -8.83
CA SER A 268 -16.69 -10.11 -9.97
C SER A 268 -18.18 -10.01 -9.61
N ASP A 269 -18.52 -10.12 -8.33
CA ASP A 269 -19.86 -10.40 -7.79
C ASP A 269 -20.49 -9.20 -7.07
N LEU A 270 -19.84 -8.03 -7.03
CA LEU A 270 -20.33 -6.88 -6.23
C LEU A 270 -21.05 -5.77 -7.02
N LEU A 271 -20.97 -5.76 -8.35
CA LEU A 271 -21.74 -4.81 -9.16
C LEU A 271 -22.92 -5.53 -9.84
N PRO A 272 -24.18 -5.11 -9.60
CA PRO A 272 -25.32 -5.68 -10.28
C PRO A 272 -25.38 -5.20 -11.74
N LEU A 273 -25.89 -6.06 -12.63
CA LEU A 273 -26.13 -5.73 -14.05
C LEU A 273 -27.03 -4.50 -14.23
N SER A 274 -27.81 -4.13 -13.20
CA SER A 274 -28.64 -2.92 -13.19
C SER A 274 -27.85 -1.61 -13.27
N GLN A 275 -26.53 -1.63 -13.09
CA GLN A 275 -25.68 -0.44 -13.26
C GLN A 275 -25.32 -0.15 -14.72
N LEU A 276 -25.54 -1.12 -15.63
CA LEU A 276 -25.23 -0.96 -17.04
C LEU A 276 -26.24 -0.02 -17.71
N PRO A 277 -25.83 0.69 -18.78
CA PRO A 277 -26.76 1.48 -19.59
C PRO A 277 -27.94 0.61 -20.09
N PRO A 278 -29.18 1.13 -20.11
CA PRO A 278 -30.30 0.43 -20.72
C PRO A 278 -29.98 -0.04 -22.14
N GLY A 279 -30.36 -1.27 -22.49
CA GLY A 279 -30.04 -1.89 -23.78
C GLY A 279 -28.64 -2.50 -23.87
N SER A 280 -27.88 -2.54 -22.78
CA SER A 280 -26.61 -3.25 -22.74
C SER A 280 -26.80 -4.76 -22.90
N ASP A 281 -26.21 -5.34 -23.95
CA ASP A 281 -25.94 -6.75 -24.15
C ASP A 281 -25.25 -7.32 -22.90
N GLN A 282 -25.97 -8.21 -22.22
CA GLN A 282 -25.52 -8.85 -20.99
C GLN A 282 -24.65 -10.09 -21.26
N GLY A 283 -24.49 -10.48 -22.52
CA GLY A 283 -23.83 -11.70 -22.95
C GLY A 283 -24.62 -12.96 -22.60
N TYR A 284 -23.97 -14.10 -22.77
CA TYR A 284 -24.56 -15.41 -22.51
C TYR A 284 -24.46 -15.80 -21.03
N GLY A 285 -25.57 -16.25 -20.43
CA GLY A 285 -25.59 -16.65 -19.02
C GLY A 285 -24.77 -17.91 -18.69
N ASN A 286 -24.45 -18.73 -19.69
CA ASN A 286 -23.62 -19.93 -19.56
C ASN A 286 -22.13 -19.69 -19.92
N LEU A 287 -21.75 -18.45 -20.28
CA LEU A 287 -20.36 -18.06 -20.53
C LEU A 287 -19.88 -17.08 -19.45
N PRO A 288 -18.56 -16.96 -19.23
CA PRO A 288 -18.03 -16.00 -18.27
C PRO A 288 -18.46 -14.57 -18.59
N ARG A 289 -18.91 -13.88 -17.54
CA ARG A 289 -19.19 -12.43 -17.55
C ARG A 289 -18.84 -11.88 -16.18
N ALA A 290 -18.20 -10.71 -16.15
CA ALA A 290 -17.66 -10.16 -14.91
C ALA A 290 -17.51 -8.65 -14.97
N PHE A 291 -17.58 -8.02 -13.79
CA PHE A 291 -17.07 -6.67 -13.59
C PHE A 291 -15.61 -6.73 -13.15
N VAL A 292 -14.68 -6.37 -14.05
CA VAL A 292 -13.22 -6.53 -13.90
C VAL A 292 -12.50 -5.34 -14.51
N ASP A 293 -11.33 -4.97 -13.97
CA ASP A 293 -10.51 -3.88 -14.53
C ASP A 293 -9.66 -4.44 -15.69
N VAL A 294 -10.10 -4.30 -16.94
CA VAL A 294 -9.38 -4.86 -18.10
C VAL A 294 -8.42 -3.85 -18.72
N ASN A 295 -8.64 -2.56 -18.53
CA ASN A 295 -7.78 -1.51 -19.10
C ASN A 295 -6.70 -0.99 -18.12
N GLY A 296 -6.78 -1.35 -16.84
CA GLY A 296 -5.82 -1.00 -15.79
C GLY A 296 -6.04 0.40 -15.19
N ASP A 297 -7.25 0.94 -15.30
CA ASP A 297 -7.60 2.28 -14.81
C ASP A 297 -8.11 2.30 -13.36
N GLY A 298 -8.19 1.13 -12.72
CA GLY A 298 -8.65 0.93 -11.35
C GLY A 298 -10.17 0.85 -11.21
N ARG A 299 -10.92 0.78 -12.31
CA ARG A 299 -12.39 0.69 -12.33
C ARG A 299 -12.81 -0.66 -12.89
N ALA A 300 -13.92 -1.18 -12.38
CA ALA A 300 -14.47 -2.43 -12.90
C ALA A 300 -15.29 -2.17 -14.17
N ASP A 301 -14.82 -2.73 -15.28
CA ASP A 301 -15.45 -2.76 -16.60
C ASP A 301 -16.33 -4.00 -16.74
N TYR A 302 -17.39 -3.93 -17.54
CA TYR A 302 -18.26 -5.09 -17.74
C TYR A 302 -17.87 -5.89 -18.97
N CYS A 303 -17.20 -7.01 -18.74
CA CYS A 303 -16.73 -7.93 -19.78
C CYS A 303 -17.64 -9.15 -19.90
N ARG A 304 -17.97 -9.52 -21.14
CA ARG A 304 -18.78 -10.70 -21.45
C ARG A 304 -18.48 -11.23 -22.84
N PHE A 305 -18.92 -12.47 -23.08
CA PHE A 305 -18.98 -13.04 -24.41
C PHE A 305 -20.19 -12.53 -25.21
N VAL A 306 -19.95 -12.19 -26.47
CA VAL A 306 -20.92 -11.70 -27.45
C VAL A 306 -20.65 -12.31 -28.83
N GLY A 307 -21.57 -12.11 -29.78
CA GLY A 307 -21.50 -12.71 -31.10
C GLY A 307 -21.82 -14.21 -31.08
N ASN A 308 -22.07 -14.80 -32.26
CA ASN A 308 -22.46 -16.21 -32.38
C ASN A 308 -21.30 -17.06 -32.87
N THR A 309 -21.22 -18.31 -32.42
CA THR A 309 -20.29 -19.32 -32.96
C THR A 309 -20.42 -19.40 -34.49
N PRO A 310 -19.30 -19.38 -35.25
CA PRO A 310 -17.90 -19.44 -34.81
C PRO A 310 -17.26 -18.08 -34.48
N ASN A 311 -17.99 -16.98 -34.61
CA ASN A 311 -17.52 -15.60 -34.42
C ASN A 311 -17.75 -15.10 -32.99
N LEU A 312 -17.64 -15.97 -32.00
CA LEU A 312 -17.78 -15.62 -30.58
C LEU A 312 -16.56 -14.79 -30.14
N PHE A 313 -16.75 -13.73 -29.35
CA PHE A 313 -15.66 -12.91 -28.82
C PHE A 313 -16.00 -12.27 -27.49
N ILE A 314 -14.98 -11.78 -26.77
CA ILE A 314 -15.16 -11.01 -25.54
C ILE A 314 -15.27 -9.54 -25.91
N ALA A 315 -16.27 -8.87 -25.35
CA ALA A 315 -16.41 -7.42 -25.40
C ALA A 315 -16.58 -6.86 -23.99
N CYS A 316 -15.95 -5.73 -23.72
CA CYS A 316 -16.01 -5.03 -22.45
C CYS A 316 -16.60 -3.64 -22.63
N ILE A 317 -17.52 -3.27 -21.74
CA ILE A 317 -18.03 -1.91 -21.62
C ILE A 317 -17.16 -1.22 -20.56
N LEU A 318 -16.29 -0.31 -21.00
CA LEU A 318 -15.35 0.35 -20.10
C LEU A 318 -16.04 1.37 -19.22
N ARG A 319 -15.63 1.47 -17.96
CA ARG A 319 -16.16 2.47 -17.03
C ARG A 319 -15.33 3.75 -17.10
N THR A 320 -15.95 4.86 -17.46
CA THR A 320 -15.23 6.12 -17.70
C THR A 320 -14.95 6.87 -16.40
N SER A 321 -14.05 7.87 -16.49
CA SER A 321 -13.56 8.66 -15.36
C SER A 321 -14.66 9.38 -14.55
N ASN A 322 -15.70 9.83 -15.25
CA ASN A 322 -16.89 10.50 -14.72
C ASN A 322 -17.99 9.54 -14.24
N GLY A 323 -17.75 8.22 -14.26
CA GLY A 323 -18.71 7.21 -13.81
C GLY A 323 -19.73 6.76 -14.87
N SER A 324 -19.63 7.27 -16.10
CA SER A 324 -20.38 6.76 -17.25
C SER A 324 -19.79 5.45 -17.81
N TRP A 325 -20.35 4.96 -18.91
CA TRP A 325 -19.93 3.76 -19.61
C TRP A 325 -19.55 4.10 -21.05
N GLY A 326 -18.49 3.47 -21.55
CA GLY A 326 -18.03 3.58 -22.93
C GLY A 326 -18.89 2.78 -23.91
N GLY A 327 -18.40 2.63 -25.14
CA GLY A 327 -19.08 1.84 -26.16
C GLY A 327 -19.08 0.35 -25.82
N GLN A 328 -20.14 -0.32 -26.27
CA GLN A 328 -20.46 -1.70 -25.92
C GLN A 328 -19.46 -2.75 -26.44
N TYR A 329 -18.73 -2.40 -27.51
CA TYR A 329 -17.85 -3.29 -28.28
C TYR A 329 -16.49 -2.64 -28.61
N ASP A 330 -16.14 -1.54 -27.94
CA ASP A 330 -14.92 -0.79 -28.23
C ASP A 330 -13.67 -1.54 -27.73
N TYR A 331 -13.78 -2.16 -26.56
CA TYR A 331 -12.74 -3.00 -25.98
C TYR A 331 -13.10 -4.46 -26.21
N LYS A 332 -12.34 -5.17 -27.05
CA LYS A 332 -12.68 -6.53 -27.48
C LYS A 332 -11.48 -7.43 -27.73
N SER A 333 -11.73 -8.73 -27.67
CA SER A 333 -10.78 -9.74 -28.14
C SER A 333 -10.83 -9.90 -29.66
N ILE A 334 -10.01 -10.81 -30.17
CA ILE A 334 -10.19 -11.34 -31.52
C ILE A 334 -11.58 -11.99 -31.66
N ILE A 335 -12.10 -11.97 -32.89
CA ILE A 335 -13.30 -12.70 -33.27
C ILE A 335 -12.97 -14.18 -33.40
N GLY A 336 -13.83 -15.04 -32.85
CA GLY A 336 -13.60 -16.49 -32.81
C GLY A 336 -12.63 -16.91 -31.71
N ILE A 337 -12.63 -16.19 -30.58
CA ILE A 337 -11.86 -16.60 -29.42
C ILE A 337 -12.38 -17.95 -28.91
N ASP A 338 -11.46 -18.83 -28.53
CA ASP A 338 -11.77 -20.08 -27.85
C ASP A 338 -12.33 -19.75 -26.46
N PRO A 339 -13.57 -20.12 -26.09
CA PRO A 339 -14.12 -19.85 -24.76
C PRO A 339 -13.62 -20.85 -23.69
N GLY A 340 -12.75 -21.79 -24.09
CA GLY A 340 -12.28 -22.89 -23.26
C GLY A 340 -13.35 -23.93 -22.95
N TYR A 341 -12.92 -24.97 -22.23
CA TYR A 341 -13.78 -26.06 -21.76
C TYR A 341 -14.85 -25.57 -20.78
N SER A 342 -16.12 -25.91 -21.02
CA SER A 342 -17.24 -25.53 -20.16
C SER A 342 -17.26 -26.25 -18.81
N ASP A 343 -16.61 -27.41 -18.72
CA ASP A 343 -16.45 -28.25 -17.52
C ASP A 343 -15.19 -27.92 -16.71
N ARG A 344 -14.45 -26.87 -17.09
CA ARG A 344 -13.22 -26.44 -16.40
C ARG A 344 -13.28 -24.97 -15.98
N PRO A 345 -12.44 -24.55 -15.02
CA PRO A 345 -12.34 -23.15 -14.64
C PRO A 345 -12.00 -22.26 -15.84
N ARG A 346 -12.73 -21.15 -15.93
CA ARG A 346 -12.53 -20.11 -16.94
C ARG A 346 -13.10 -18.79 -16.44
N GLY A 347 -12.38 -17.70 -16.68
CA GLY A 347 -12.77 -16.40 -16.14
C GLY A 347 -11.65 -15.38 -16.23
N PHE A 348 -11.86 -14.25 -15.56
CA PHE A 348 -10.96 -13.11 -15.61
C PHE A 348 -10.08 -13.07 -14.35
N LYS A 349 -8.76 -12.91 -14.52
CA LYS A 349 -7.81 -12.72 -13.43
C LYS A 349 -6.58 -11.95 -13.92
N ASP A 350 -5.95 -11.15 -13.07
CA ASP A 350 -4.63 -10.57 -13.37
C ASP A 350 -3.57 -11.69 -13.30
N ALA A 351 -3.24 -12.25 -14.46
CA ALA A 351 -2.43 -13.46 -14.55
C ALA A 351 -0.93 -13.15 -14.61
N ASN A 352 -0.56 -11.96 -15.08
CA ASN A 352 0.82 -11.53 -15.25
C ASN A 352 1.26 -10.44 -14.23
N GLY A 353 0.35 -9.99 -13.36
CA GLY A 353 0.62 -8.99 -12.33
C GLY A 353 0.71 -7.56 -12.86
N ASP A 354 0.17 -7.28 -14.04
CA ASP A 354 0.22 -5.96 -14.68
C ASP A 354 -0.92 -5.03 -14.24
N GLY A 355 -1.84 -5.51 -13.41
CA GLY A 355 -2.99 -4.79 -12.89
C GLY A 355 -4.21 -4.82 -13.79
N ARG A 356 -4.20 -5.57 -14.90
CA ARG A 356 -5.36 -5.80 -15.77
C ARG A 356 -5.86 -7.22 -15.61
N ALA A 357 -7.17 -7.41 -15.73
CA ALA A 357 -7.75 -8.74 -15.71
C ALA A 357 -7.64 -9.40 -17.09
N ASP A 358 -6.93 -10.51 -17.17
CA ASP A 358 -6.75 -11.33 -18.36
C ASP A 358 -7.84 -12.40 -18.44
N TYR A 359 -8.20 -12.81 -19.66
CA TYR A 359 -9.13 -13.94 -19.82
C TYR A 359 -8.39 -15.27 -19.85
N CYS A 360 -8.53 -16.04 -18.77
CA CYS A 360 -7.84 -17.31 -18.57
C CYS A 360 -8.81 -18.48 -18.67
N ARG A 361 -8.38 -19.55 -19.34
CA ARG A 361 -9.16 -20.77 -19.54
C ARG A 361 -8.26 -21.97 -19.79
N PHE A 362 -8.79 -23.17 -19.60
CA PHE A 362 -8.12 -24.38 -20.06
C PHE A 362 -8.33 -24.60 -21.55
N VAL A 363 -7.25 -24.94 -22.26
CA VAL A 363 -7.19 -25.15 -23.71
C VAL A 363 -6.28 -26.35 -24.04
N GLY A 364 -6.12 -26.65 -25.33
CA GLY A 364 -5.31 -27.78 -25.82
C GLY A 364 -6.16 -29.01 -26.13
N ASN A 365 -5.52 -30.17 -26.26
CA ASN A 365 -6.19 -31.44 -26.50
C ASN A 365 -5.59 -32.49 -25.56
N ALA A 366 -6.39 -33.46 -25.12
CA ALA A 366 -5.88 -34.56 -24.30
C ALA A 366 -4.70 -35.27 -25.01
N PRO A 367 -3.61 -35.61 -24.29
CA PRO A 367 -3.43 -35.48 -22.84
C PRO A 367 -2.88 -34.12 -22.37
N LYS A 368 -2.61 -33.18 -23.29
CA LYS A 368 -1.99 -31.87 -23.00
C LYS A 368 -3.03 -30.77 -22.90
N ILE A 369 -3.75 -30.76 -21.78
CA ILE A 369 -4.65 -29.66 -21.41
C ILE A 369 -3.93 -28.77 -20.38
N PHE A 370 -3.86 -27.47 -20.64
CA PHE A 370 -3.18 -26.49 -19.77
C PHE A 370 -3.98 -25.19 -19.69
N GLU A 371 -3.72 -24.39 -18.66
CA GLU A 371 -4.33 -23.06 -18.53
C GLU A 371 -3.58 -22.07 -19.42
N SER A 372 -4.33 -21.29 -20.20
CA SER A 372 -3.79 -20.23 -21.05
C SER A 372 -4.63 -18.97 -20.91
N CYS A 373 -3.95 -17.83 -20.90
CA CYS A 373 -4.56 -16.52 -20.74
C CYS A 373 -4.37 -15.67 -22.00
N ASN A 374 -5.46 -15.09 -22.50
CA ASN A 374 -5.41 -13.99 -23.45
C ASN A 374 -5.23 -12.69 -22.65
N LEU A 375 -4.05 -12.09 -22.80
CA LEU A 375 -3.67 -10.93 -21.99
C LEU A 375 -4.46 -9.69 -22.41
N SER A 376 -4.87 -8.92 -21.42
CA SER A 376 -5.48 -7.61 -21.60
C SER A 376 -4.40 -6.54 -21.81
N THR A 377 -4.70 -5.57 -22.66
CA THR A 377 -3.85 -4.40 -22.96
C THR A 377 -4.61 -3.12 -22.63
N PRO A 378 -3.99 -1.93 -22.68
CA PRO A 378 -4.71 -0.68 -22.44
C PRO A 378 -5.90 -0.42 -23.38
N SER A 379 -5.95 -1.06 -24.56
CA SER A 379 -6.94 -0.77 -25.62
C SER A 379 -7.69 -1.98 -26.16
N GLY A 380 -7.49 -3.17 -25.62
CA GLY A 380 -8.13 -4.41 -26.06
C GLY A 380 -7.38 -5.64 -25.55
N PHE A 381 -7.73 -6.83 -26.02
CA PHE A 381 -6.92 -8.02 -25.72
C PHE A 381 -5.83 -8.23 -26.77
N ASP A 382 -4.78 -8.95 -26.40
CA ASP A 382 -3.75 -9.40 -27.32
C ASP A 382 -4.39 -10.19 -28.49
N SER A 383 -3.87 -9.98 -29.69
CA SER A 383 -4.30 -10.72 -30.88
C SER A 383 -3.93 -12.20 -30.80
N ASN A 384 -2.90 -12.54 -30.02
CA ASN A 384 -2.63 -13.92 -29.65
C ASN A 384 -3.45 -14.30 -28.40
N GLN A 385 -4.44 -15.17 -28.57
CA GLN A 385 -5.28 -15.62 -27.45
C GLN A 385 -4.61 -16.62 -26.48
N TYR A 386 -3.34 -16.97 -26.74
CA TYR A 386 -2.54 -17.94 -25.97
C TYR A 386 -1.21 -17.34 -25.46
N THR A 387 -1.16 -16.03 -25.21
CA THR A 387 0.07 -15.30 -24.87
C THR A 387 0.75 -15.78 -23.59
N LEU A 388 -0.01 -16.23 -22.59
CA LEU A 388 0.54 -16.73 -21.33
C LEU A 388 0.01 -18.13 -21.03
N ASN A 389 0.91 -19.13 -21.05
CA ASN A 389 0.60 -20.49 -20.64
C ASN A 389 1.04 -20.70 -19.20
N ILE A 390 0.08 -21.05 -18.34
CA ILE A 390 0.29 -21.30 -16.92
C ILE A 390 0.34 -22.81 -16.73
N GLY A 391 1.55 -23.33 -16.55
CA GLY A 391 1.82 -24.74 -16.33
C GLY A 391 2.40 -25.47 -17.55
N LEU A 392 3.71 -25.71 -17.49
CA LEU A 392 4.30 -27.03 -17.69
C LEU A 392 5.11 -27.38 -16.44
#